data_AF-A0A7I8JHP2-F1
#
_entry.id   AF-A0A7I8JHP2-F1
#
_cell.length_a   1.000
_cell.length_b   1.000
_cell.length_c   1.000
_cell.angle_alpha   90.00
_cell.angle_beta   90.00
_cell.angle_gamma   90.00
#
_symmetry.space_group_name_H-M   'P 1'
#
loop_
_entity.id
_entity.type
_entity.pdbx_description
1 polymer ?
#
loop_
_entity_poly.entity_id
_entity_poly.type
_entity_poly.pdbx_seq_one_letter_code
_entity_poly.pdbx_strand_id
1 'polypeptide(L)'
;MQLMDSSEVWEQSTLVLKRSVLEIRVNQTGAVVAEEKYSPDLSIQVPYGFSTQFVLTSSNGTSYPLNTAGTSTPPSAEKDVRLREIIVLTMRLFQSKRERKRGCVERLRKLKEKGKR
;
A
#
# COMPACT_ATOMS: atom_id res chain seq x y z
N MET A 1 -4.41 -3.54 -16.42
CA MET A 1 -3.56 -4.07 -15.34
C MET A 1 -2.33 -4.65 -16.00
N GLN A 2 -1.18 -4.01 -15.82
CA GLN A 2 0.07 -4.41 -16.46
C GLN A 2 0.65 -5.56 -15.64
N LEU A 3 0.71 -6.75 -16.24
CA LEU A 3 1.37 -7.92 -15.67
C LEU A 3 2.87 -7.76 -15.99
N MET A 4 3.70 -7.68 -14.95
CA MET A 4 5.15 -7.68 -15.15
C MET A 4 5.60 -9.11 -15.45
N ASP A 5 6.22 -9.30 -16.61
CA ASP A 5 6.83 -10.58 -16.99
C ASP A 5 8.05 -10.85 -16.10
N SER A 6 8.32 -12.13 -15.85
CA SER A 6 9.44 -12.63 -15.05
C SER A 6 10.84 -12.25 -15.57
N SER A 7 10.91 -11.70 -16.79
CA SER A 7 12.15 -11.26 -17.45
C SER A 7 12.67 -9.89 -16.97
N GLU A 8 11.89 -9.15 -16.16
CA GLU A 8 12.25 -7.80 -15.75
C GLU A 8 13.08 -7.80 -14.45
N VAL A 9 14.15 -6.99 -14.42
CA VAL A 9 15.07 -6.92 -13.28
C VAL A 9 14.36 -6.24 -12.11
N TRP A 10 13.94 -7.02 -11.12
CA TRP A 10 13.35 -6.50 -9.88
C TRP A 10 14.42 -5.81 -9.04
N GLU A 11 14.16 -4.58 -8.62
CA GLU A 11 15.05 -3.83 -7.75
C GLU A 11 14.64 -3.99 -6.28
N GLN A 12 15.60 -4.34 -5.43
CA GLN A 12 15.34 -4.50 -4.00
C GLN A 12 14.89 -3.16 -3.40
N SER A 13 13.72 -3.17 -2.77
CA SER A 13 13.09 -1.96 -2.24
C SER A 13 12.53 -2.22 -0.85
N THR A 14 12.43 -1.16 -0.05
CA THR A 14 11.82 -1.18 1.28
C THR A 14 10.46 -0.50 1.24
N LEU A 15 9.41 -1.26 1.55
CA LEU A 15 8.05 -0.73 1.76
C LEU A 15 7.86 -0.40 3.25
N VAL A 16 7.56 0.85 3.55
CA VAL A 16 7.31 1.34 4.90
C VAL A 16 5.83 1.70 5.06
N LEU A 17 5.13 0.93 5.90
CA LEU A 17 3.72 1.16 6.23
C LEU A 17 3.62 1.79 7.62
N LYS A 18 3.46 3.12 7.70
CA LYS A 18 3.17 3.83 8.96
C LYS A 18 1.66 4.00 9.11
N ARG A 19 1.18 4.37 10.31
CA ARG A 19 -0.27 4.58 10.57
C ARG A 19 -0.92 5.65 9.68
N SER A 20 -0.13 6.60 9.16
CA SER A 20 -0.66 7.78 8.44
C SER A 20 -0.04 8.00 7.07
N VAL A 21 1.07 7.33 6.76
CA VAL A 21 1.86 7.49 5.54
C VAL A 21 2.34 6.12 5.08
N LEU A 22 2.34 5.92 3.77
CA LEU A 22 2.98 4.83 3.06
C LEU A 22 4.19 5.40 2.32
N GLU A 23 5.28 4.64 2.30
CA GLU A 23 6.51 5.06 1.64
C GLU A 23 7.18 3.86 0.95
N ILE A 24 7.69 4.07 -0.27
CA ILE A 24 8.48 3.08 -1.01
C ILE A 24 9.86 3.67 -1.24
N ARG A 25 10.89 2.96 -0.77
CA ARG A 25 12.29 3.32 -0.94
C ARG A 25 13.00 2.30 -1.80
N VAL A 26 13.75 2.77 -2.78
CA VAL A 26 14.64 1.94 -3.56
C VAL A 26 15.95 1.77 -2.80
N ASN A 27 16.40 0.54 -2.57
CA ASN A 27 17.55 0.30 -1.68
C ASN A 27 18.88 0.69 -2.31
N GLN A 28 19.04 0.52 -3.64
CA GLN A 28 20.31 0.82 -4.30
C GLN A 28 20.62 2.33 -4.31
N THR A 29 19.59 3.15 -4.55
CA THR A 29 19.71 4.61 -4.66
C THR A 29 19.35 5.35 -3.38
N GLY A 30 18.66 4.69 -2.45
CA GLY A 30 18.05 5.32 -1.28
C GLY A 30 16.89 6.27 -1.62
N ALA A 31 16.49 6.35 -2.89
CA ALA A 31 15.47 7.28 -3.35
C ALA A 31 14.07 6.86 -2.86
N VAL A 32 13.30 7.84 -2.39
CA VAL A 32 11.89 7.65 -2.07
C VAL A 32 11.09 7.85 -3.35
N VAL A 33 10.60 6.74 -3.93
CA VAL A 33 9.84 6.78 -5.19
C VAL A 33 8.36 7.04 -4.96
N ALA A 34 7.87 6.75 -3.77
CA ALA A 34 6.51 7.07 -3.36
C ALA A 34 6.49 7.46 -1.89
N GLU A 35 5.85 8.58 -1.56
CA GLU A 35 5.48 8.96 -0.20
C GLU A 35 4.07 9.54 -0.24
N GLU A 36 3.11 8.84 0.37
CA GLU A 36 1.70 9.23 0.28
C GLU A 36 0.92 8.95 1.57
N LYS A 37 -0.04 9.82 1.89
CA LYS A 37 -1.02 9.58 2.96
C LYS A 37 -2.19 8.74 2.41
N TYR A 38 -2.62 7.71 3.14
CA TYR A 38 -3.70 6.77 2.75
C TYR A 38 -4.99 7.40 2.23
N SER A 39 -5.16 7.66 0.95
CA SER A 39 -6.37 8.25 0.37
C SER A 39 -7.34 7.15 -0.09
N PRO A 40 -8.61 7.49 -0.39
CA PRO A 40 -9.50 6.58 -1.12
C PRO A 40 -8.99 6.25 -2.54
N ASP A 41 -8.16 7.14 -3.10
CA ASP A 41 -7.62 7.02 -4.45
C ASP A 41 -6.35 6.14 -4.50
N LEU A 42 -5.68 5.95 -3.35
CA LEU A 42 -4.64 4.94 -3.18
C LEU A 42 -5.30 3.56 -3.15
N SER A 43 -4.83 2.62 -3.98
CA SER A 43 -5.38 1.26 -3.99
C SER A 43 -4.27 0.20 -4.02
N ILE A 44 -4.58 -0.97 -3.45
CA ILE A 44 -3.73 -2.16 -3.55
C ILE A 44 -4.52 -3.29 -4.19
N GLN A 45 -3.94 -3.90 -5.23
CA GLN A 45 -4.57 -4.98 -5.98
C GLN A 45 -3.61 -6.16 -6.08
N VAL A 46 -4.17 -7.36 -6.04
CA VAL A 46 -3.44 -8.61 -6.23
C VAL A 46 -3.80 -9.13 -7.61
N PRO A 47 -2.86 -9.20 -8.55
CA PRO A 47 -3.09 -9.79 -9.85
C PRO A 47 -3.51 -11.27 -9.74
N TYR A 48 -4.48 -11.68 -10.56
CA TYR A 48 -4.88 -13.09 -10.65
C TYR A 48 -3.70 -13.92 -11.19
N GLY A 49 -3.39 -15.04 -10.54
CA GLY A 49 -2.31 -15.93 -10.94
C GLY A 49 -0.95 -15.63 -10.32
N PHE A 50 -0.78 -14.52 -9.58
CA PHE A 50 0.50 -14.18 -8.93
C PHE A 50 0.39 -14.14 -7.42
N SER A 51 0.89 -15.20 -6.76
CA SER A 51 0.75 -15.39 -5.31
C SER A 51 1.66 -14.46 -4.49
N THR A 52 2.79 -14.00 -5.04
CA THR A 52 3.77 -13.14 -4.34
C THR A 52 3.77 -11.70 -4.83
N GLN A 53 3.00 -11.37 -5.85
CA GLN A 53 2.96 -10.03 -6.42
C GLN A 53 1.72 -9.25 -6.00
N PHE A 54 1.86 -7.93 -5.99
CA PHE A 54 0.77 -6.99 -5.81
C PHE A 54 1.12 -5.66 -6.49
N VAL A 55 0.10 -4.89 -6.84
CA VAL A 55 0.25 -3.58 -7.48
C VAL A 55 -0.33 -2.53 -6.55
N LEU A 56 0.47 -1.53 -6.23
CA LEU A 56 0.03 -0.33 -5.52
C LEU A 56 -0.23 0.77 -6.54
N THR A 57 -1.44 1.30 -6.61
CA THR A 57 -1.77 2.46 -7.45
C THR A 57 -1.90 3.69 -6.56
N SER A 58 -1.03 4.66 -6.74
CA SER A 58 -1.05 5.94 -6.02
C SER A 58 -2.22 6.82 -6.48
N SER A 59 -2.63 7.78 -5.66
CA SER A 59 -3.67 8.76 -6.02
C SER A 59 -3.34 9.59 -7.26
N ASN A 60 -2.05 9.71 -7.61
CA ASN A 60 -1.62 10.37 -8.84
C ASN A 60 -1.77 9.48 -10.10
N GLY A 61 -2.28 8.26 -9.97
CA GLY A 61 -2.44 7.28 -11.06
C GLY A 61 -1.20 6.44 -11.35
N THR A 62 -0.07 6.71 -10.68
CA THR A 62 1.17 5.94 -10.85
C THR A 62 1.03 4.57 -10.21
N SER A 63 1.40 3.52 -10.95
CA SER A 63 1.34 2.14 -10.48
C SER A 63 2.73 1.62 -10.12
N TYR A 64 2.84 1.00 -8.95
CA TYR A 64 4.05 0.40 -8.40
C TYR A 64 3.83 -1.10 -8.23
N PRO A 65 4.27 -1.93 -9.19
CA PRO A 65 4.28 -3.38 -9.04
C PRO A 65 5.37 -3.78 -8.05
N LEU A 66 5.01 -4.66 -7.11
CA LEU A 66 5.87 -5.13 -6.03
C LEU A 66 5.79 -6.66 -5.95
N ASN A 67 6.90 -7.28 -5.58
CA ASN A 67 7.03 -8.73 -5.45
C ASN A 67 7.68 -9.06 -4.10
N THR A 68 7.12 -10.04 -3.38
CA THR A 68 7.66 -10.54 -2.11
C THR A 68 8.49 -11.82 -2.26
N ALA A 69 8.59 -12.38 -3.46
CA ALA A 69 9.36 -13.59 -3.71
C ALA A 69 10.85 -13.40 -3.31
N GLY A 70 11.39 -14.38 -2.58
CA GLY A 70 12.80 -14.39 -2.16
C GLY A 70 13.13 -13.44 -1.00
N THR A 71 12.12 -12.83 -0.37
CA THR A 71 12.34 -11.95 0.79
C THR A 71 12.46 -12.72 2.10
N SER A 72 11.93 -13.94 2.19
CA SER A 72 12.04 -14.77 3.38
C SER A 72 13.38 -15.50 3.49
N THR A 73 13.94 -15.51 4.70
CA THR A 73 15.12 -16.32 5.05
C THR A 73 14.76 -17.27 6.22
N PRO A 74 14.84 -18.60 6.04
CA PRO A 74 15.17 -19.31 4.80
C PRO A 74 14.11 -19.11 3.70
N PRO A 75 14.49 -19.20 2.41
CA PRO A 75 13.58 -19.03 1.27
C PRO A 75 12.38 -19.97 1.37
N SER A 76 11.19 -19.40 1.31
CA SER A 76 9.94 -20.15 1.39
C SER A 76 8.83 -19.39 0.65
N ALA A 77 8.34 -20.01 -0.43
CA ALA A 77 7.23 -19.46 -1.20
C ALA A 77 6.00 -19.19 -0.33
N GLU A 78 5.71 -20.06 0.64
CA GLU A 78 4.60 -19.88 1.59
C GLU A 78 4.79 -18.62 2.45
N LYS A 79 6.01 -18.37 2.97
CA LYS A 79 6.30 -17.15 3.75
C LYS A 79 6.19 -15.90 2.89
N ASP A 80 6.63 -15.95 1.65
CA ASP A 80 6.55 -14.83 0.72
C ASP A 80 5.10 -14.48 0.38
N VAL A 81 4.24 -15.50 0.18
CA VAL A 81 2.79 -15.31 0.00
C VAL A 81 2.16 -14.70 1.25
N ARG A 82 2.46 -15.23 2.44
CA ARG A 82 1.96 -14.66 3.71
C ARG A 82 2.40 -13.21 3.90
N LEU A 83 3.64 -12.87 3.56
CA LEU A 83 4.13 -11.50 3.63
C LEU A 83 3.30 -10.57 2.75
N ARG A 84 3.00 -11.00 1.51
CA ARG A 84 2.13 -10.24 0.60
C ARG A 84 0.73 -10.05 1.19
N GLU A 85 0.14 -11.09 1.78
CA GLU A 85 -1.18 -10.97 2.43
C GLU A 85 -1.17 -10.00 3.61
N ILE A 86 -0.15 -10.08 4.48
CA ILE A 86 0.02 -9.18 5.62
C ILE A 86 0.13 -7.72 5.14
N ILE A 87 0.89 -7.46 4.08
CA ILE A 87 1.03 -6.12 3.49
C ILE A 87 -0.32 -5.60 3.00
N VAL A 88 -1.04 -6.40 2.19
CA VAL A 88 -2.34 -6.05 1.63
C VAL A 88 -3.36 -5.75 2.73
N LEU A 89 -3.44 -6.61 3.75
CA LEU A 89 -4.36 -6.45 4.88
C LEU A 89 -4.02 -5.22 5.71
N THR A 90 -2.73 -5.01 6.02
CA THR A 90 -2.26 -3.87 6.82
C THR A 90 -2.56 -2.54 6.13
N MET A 91 -2.31 -2.46 4.82
CA MET A 91 -2.63 -1.29 4.01
C MET A 91 -4.13 -0.97 4.07
N ARG A 92 -4.99 -1.96 3.79
CA ARG A 92 -6.46 -1.80 3.83
C ARG A 92 -6.98 -1.41 5.22
N LEU A 93 -6.36 -1.94 6.27
CA LEU A 93 -6.67 -1.58 7.65
C LEU A 93 -6.37 -0.10 7.91
N PHE A 94 -5.21 0.40 7.47
CA PHE A 94 -4.85 1.81 7.65
C PHE A 94 -5.76 2.76 6.86
N GLN A 95 -6.12 2.41 5.63
CA GLN A 95 -7.13 3.15 4.85
C GLN A 95 -8.47 3.19 5.58
N SER A 96 -9.00 2.02 5.98
CA SER A 96 -10.27 1.90 6.71
C SER A 96 -10.30 2.76 7.98
N LYS A 97 -9.19 2.80 8.72
CA LYS A 97 -9.07 3.63 9.93
C LYS A 97 -9.07 5.12 9.61
N ARG A 98 -8.42 5.57 8.52
CA ARG A 98 -8.42 6.98 8.11
C ARG A 98 -9.82 7.42 7.68
N GLU A 99 -10.54 6.59 6.93
CA GLU A 99 -11.89 6.88 6.48
C GLU A 99 -12.88 7.05 7.63
N ARG A 100 -12.84 6.13 8.62
CA ARG A 100 -13.66 6.27 9.84
C ARG A 100 -13.39 7.56 10.59
N LYS A 101 -12.11 7.93 10.73
CA LYS A 101 -11.73 9.20 11.37
C LYS A 101 -12.25 10.41 10.58
N ARG A 102 -12.10 10.41 9.25
CA ARG A 102 -12.62 11.48 8.38
C ARG A 102 -14.14 11.63 8.54
N GLY A 103 -14.88 10.52 8.56
CA GLY A 103 -16.33 10.54 8.77
C GLY A 103 -16.76 11.09 10.14
N CYS A 104 -16.02 10.75 11.21
CA CYS A 104 -16.29 11.28 12.55
C CYS A 104 -16.04 12.80 12.62
N VAL A 105 -14.93 13.27 12.06
CA VAL A 105 -14.57 14.71 12.03
C VAL A 105 -15.63 15.53 11.28
N GLU A 106 -16.10 15.05 10.13
CA GLU A 106 -17.11 15.77 9.34
C GLU A 106 -18.47 15.84 10.06
N ARG A 107 -18.86 14.78 10.79
CA ARG A 107 -20.06 14.81 11.64
C ARG A 107 -19.95 15.85 12.75
N LEU A 108 -18.81 15.92 13.44
CA LEU A 108 -18.57 16.90 14.49
C LEU A 108 -18.60 18.34 13.96
N ARG A 109 -18.04 18.58 12.76
CA ARG A 109 -18.08 19.90 12.12
C ARG A 109 -19.52 20.35 11.86
N LYS A 110 -20.35 19.47 11.29
CA LYS A 110 -21.78 19.74 11.04
C LYS A 110 -22.58 20.00 12.33
N LEU A 111 -22.26 19.32 13.43
CA LEU A 111 -22.90 19.56 14.73
C LEU A 111 -22.57 20.96 15.28
N LYS A 112 -21.31 21.39 15.17
CA LYS A 112 -20.89 22.74 15.59
C LYS A 112 -21.55 23.85 14.76
N GLU A 113 -21.74 23.64 13.45
CA GLU A 113 -22.41 24.62 12.57
C GLU A 113 -23.92 24.70 12.81
N LYS A 114 -24.55 23.59 13.24
CA LYS A 114 -25.98 23.59 13.60
C LYS A 114 -26.26 24.27 14.94
N GLY A 115 -25.36 24.17 15.92
CA GLY A 115 -25.51 24.82 17.23
C GLY A 115 -25.21 26.33 17.23
N LYS A 116 -24.88 26.92 16.07
CA LYS A 116 -24.59 28.35 15.92
C LYS A 116 -25.75 29.13 15.26
N ARG A 117 -26.89 28.47 15.05
CA ARG A 117 -28.13 29.04 14.51
C ARG A 117 -29.23 29.01 15.56
#